data_AF-A0A7V8X7A0-F1
#
_entry.id   AF-A0A7V8X7A0-F1
#
_cell.length_a   1.000
_cell.length_b   1.000
_cell.length_c   1.000
_cell.angle_alpha   90.00
_cell.angle_beta   90.00
_cell.angle_gamma   90.00
#
_symmetry.space_group_name_H-M   'P 1'
#
loop_
_entity.id
_entity.type
_entity.pdbx_description
1 polymer ?
#
loop_
_entity_poly.entity_id
_entity_poly.type
_entity_poly.pdbx_seq_one_letter_code
_entity_poly.pdbx_strand_id
1 'polypeptide(L)'
;ADVFDAATLGGAKALGRDDLGRIAPGAKADLLFWAGQSLWMTPLRDPVRNLVYNAQAEDLHHVMIDGEMVMQDRKLANIDEARVAADLQRAGEDMWSRLPDGDWKSRSVDELSANAYRPFEG
;
A
#
# COMPACT_ATOMS: atom_id res chain seq x y z
N ALA A 1 1.09 2.46 21.31
CA ALA A 1 1.97 1.38 20.83
C ALA A 1 1.14 0.33 20.11
N ASP A 2 -0.03 -0.02 20.65
CA ASP A 2 -0.92 -1.08 20.16
C ASP A 2 -1.15 -1.12 18.64
N VAL A 3 -1.37 0.02 17.99
CA VAL A 3 -1.54 0.09 16.51
C VAL A 3 -0.25 -0.29 15.78
N PHE A 4 0.89 0.22 16.23
CA PHE A 4 2.20 -0.12 15.66
C PHE A 4 2.55 -1.59 15.91
N ASP A 5 2.27 -2.09 17.11
CA ASP A 5 2.48 -3.50 17.46
C ASP A 5 1.56 -4.40 16.62
N ALA A 6 0.29 -4.05 16.45
CA ALA A 6 -0.65 -4.78 15.60
C ALA A 6 -0.15 -4.89 14.15
N ALA A 7 0.40 -3.80 13.61
CA ALA A 7 0.96 -3.76 12.25
C ALA A 7 2.30 -4.52 12.10
N THR A 8 2.96 -4.89 13.20
CA THR A 8 4.28 -5.56 13.19
C THR A 8 4.22 -6.91 13.92
N LEU A 9 4.49 -6.92 15.23
CA LEU A 9 4.51 -8.10 16.09
C LEU A 9 3.18 -8.85 16.12
N GLY A 10 2.07 -8.11 16.15
CA GLY A 10 0.71 -8.66 16.14
C GLY A 10 0.41 -9.41 14.86
N GLY A 11 0.73 -8.82 13.70
CA GLY A 11 0.62 -9.49 12.40
C GLY A 11 1.48 -10.75 12.31
N ALA A 12 2.74 -10.67 12.76
CA ALA A 12 3.65 -11.82 12.81
C ALA A 12 3.08 -12.97 13.67
N LYS A 13 2.57 -12.64 14.86
CA LYS A 13 1.92 -13.61 15.76
C LYS A 13 0.66 -14.21 15.16
N ALA A 14 -0.17 -13.41 14.48
CA ALA A 14 -1.38 -13.89 13.82
C ALA A 14 -1.07 -14.89 12.69
N LEU A 15 0.08 -14.74 12.02
CA LEU A 15 0.60 -15.68 11.02
C LEU A 15 1.34 -16.88 11.61
N GLY A 16 1.51 -16.96 12.94
CA GLY A 16 2.30 -18.01 13.59
C GLY A 16 3.79 -17.95 13.26
N ARG A 17 4.32 -16.75 12.97
CA ARG A 17 5.70 -16.52 12.56
C ARG A 17 6.45 -15.73 13.64
N ASP A 18 7.39 -16.39 14.31
CA ASP A 18 8.18 -15.75 15.37
C ASP A 18 9.43 -15.03 14.83
N ASP A 19 9.82 -15.30 13.58
CA ASP A 19 10.95 -14.70 12.88
C ASP A 19 10.62 -13.36 12.18
N LEU A 20 9.40 -12.84 12.31
CA LEU A 20 8.95 -11.58 11.68
C LEU A 20 8.64 -10.47 12.68
N GLY A 21 8.48 -9.25 12.18
CA GLY A 21 7.92 -8.10 12.91
C GLY A 21 8.83 -7.51 13.99
N ARG A 22 10.11 -7.91 14.04
CA ARG A 22 11.09 -7.44 15.03
C ARG A 22 12.48 -7.30 14.41
N ILE A 23 13.27 -6.36 14.93
CA ILE A 23 14.69 -6.25 14.60
C ILE A 23 15.48 -6.96 15.69
N ALA A 24 15.80 -8.23 15.48
CA ALA A 24 16.56 -9.05 16.42
C ALA A 24 17.34 -10.15 15.67
N PRO A 25 18.45 -10.67 16.24
CA PRO A 25 19.13 -11.83 15.67
C PRO A 25 18.17 -13.01 15.47
N GLY A 26 18.26 -13.66 14.30
CA GLY A 26 17.39 -14.77 13.91
C GLY A 26 16.05 -14.36 13.30
N ALA A 27 15.67 -13.08 13.35
CA ALA A 27 14.53 -12.57 12.59
C ALA A 27 14.91 -12.27 11.13
N LYS A 28 13.90 -12.28 10.25
CA LYS A 28 14.03 -11.85 8.85
C LYS A 28 14.36 -10.36 8.78
N ALA A 29 15.17 -9.99 7.79
CA ALA A 29 15.54 -8.61 7.52
C ALA A 29 14.45 -7.91 6.69
N ASP A 30 13.25 -7.80 7.27
CA ASP A 30 12.10 -7.09 6.72
C ASP A 30 12.05 -5.68 7.33
N LEU A 31 12.59 -4.70 6.61
CA LEU A 31 12.85 -3.36 7.14
C LEU A 31 12.24 -2.28 6.26
N LEU A 32 11.62 -1.29 6.92
CA LEU A 32 11.06 -0.09 6.31
C LEU A 32 11.87 1.13 6.76
N PHE A 33 12.33 1.93 5.80
CA PHE A 33 13.18 3.09 6.08
C PHE A 33 12.40 4.38 5.82
N TRP A 34 12.11 5.13 6.87
CA TRP A 34 11.29 6.33 6.82
C TRP A 34 12.12 7.62 6.92
N ALA A 35 11.77 8.64 6.14
CA ALA A 35 12.39 9.95 6.16
C ALA A 35 11.93 10.75 7.37
N GLY A 36 12.83 11.02 8.32
CA GLY A 36 12.48 11.75 9.55
C GLY A 36 12.40 13.27 9.42
N GLN A 37 12.74 13.84 8.26
CA GLN A 37 12.88 15.29 8.06
C GLN A 37 11.91 15.88 7.03
N SER A 38 10.89 15.13 6.63
CA SER A 38 9.86 15.65 5.74
C SER A 38 8.94 16.64 6.45
N LEU A 39 8.10 17.34 5.67
CA LEU A 39 7.07 18.24 6.20
C LEU A 39 6.08 17.51 7.12
N TRP A 40 5.78 16.25 6.82
CA TRP A 40 4.81 15.43 7.57
C TRP A 40 5.42 14.76 8.80
N MET A 41 6.74 14.58 8.79
CA MET A 41 7.46 13.96 9.90
C MET A 41 8.08 14.98 10.87
N THR A 42 8.04 16.27 10.56
CA THR A 42 8.65 17.34 11.37
C THR A 42 7.58 18.20 12.10
N PRO A 43 7.70 18.41 13.43
CA PRO A 43 8.77 17.97 14.31
C PRO A 43 8.72 16.48 14.66
N LEU A 44 9.88 15.82 14.71
CA LEU A 44 10.01 14.40 15.04
C LEU A 44 10.41 14.21 16.51
N ARG A 45 9.42 14.21 17.41
CA ARG A 45 9.65 13.96 18.86
C ARG A 45 9.54 12.49 19.23
N ASP A 46 8.52 11.81 18.70
CA ASP A 46 8.22 10.40 18.94
C ASP A 46 8.04 9.74 17.58
N PRO A 47 9.05 9.01 17.07
CA PRO A 47 9.00 8.43 15.73
C PRO A 47 7.85 7.44 15.53
N VAL A 48 7.46 6.68 16.57
CA VAL A 48 6.37 5.72 16.47
C VAL A 48 5.03 6.44 16.37
N ARG A 49 4.83 7.49 17.18
CA ARG A 49 3.62 8.32 17.04
C ARG A 49 3.57 9.03 15.70
N ASN A 50 4.68 9.61 15.23
CA ASN A 50 4.69 10.27 13.92
C ASN A 50 4.39 9.28 12.80
N LEU A 51 4.96 8.07 12.86
CA LEU A 51 4.68 7.02 11.90
C LEU A 51 3.20 6.60 11.87
N VAL A 52 2.57 6.46 13.04
CA VAL A 52 1.17 6.01 13.14
C VAL A 52 0.17 7.12 12.74
N TYR A 53 0.46 8.38 13.05
CA TYR A 53 -0.53 9.45 12.95
C TYR A 53 -0.28 10.47 11.84
N ASN A 54 0.97 10.64 11.37
CA ASN A 54 1.33 11.75 10.48
C ASN A 54 1.98 11.31 9.17
N ALA A 55 2.76 10.22 9.19
CA ALA A 55 3.53 9.78 8.04
C ALA A 55 2.65 9.55 6.80
N GLN A 56 3.17 9.95 5.65
CA GLN A 56 2.57 9.74 4.34
C GLN A 56 3.34 8.68 3.56
N ALA A 57 2.78 8.21 2.45
CA ALA A 57 3.44 7.22 1.60
C ALA A 57 4.80 7.71 1.08
N GLU A 58 4.93 9.02 0.84
CA GLU A 58 6.17 9.64 0.37
C GLU A 58 7.28 9.65 1.41
N ASP A 59 6.96 9.47 2.69
CA ASP A 59 7.95 9.40 3.76
C ASP A 59 8.66 8.04 3.80
N LEU A 60 8.10 6.99 3.20
CA LEU A 60 8.74 5.69 3.10
C LEU A 60 9.73 5.67 1.93
N HIS A 61 11.03 5.64 2.24
CA HIS A 61 12.08 5.89 1.27
C HIS A 61 12.69 4.61 0.69
N HIS A 62 12.87 3.60 1.54
CA HIS A 62 13.40 2.31 1.13
C HIS A 62 12.62 1.16 1.80
N VAL A 63 12.60 0.01 1.12
CA VAL A 63 12.00 -1.23 1.63
C VAL A 63 12.98 -2.36 1.37
N MET A 64 13.22 -3.15 2.42
CA MET A 64 14.00 -4.38 2.39
C MET A 64 13.10 -5.54 2.78
N ILE A 65 13.15 -6.64 2.03
CA ILE A 65 12.44 -7.88 2.31
C ILE A 65 13.47 -9.02 2.29
N ASP A 66 13.56 -9.79 3.37
CA ASP A 66 14.53 -10.87 3.57
C ASP A 66 15.98 -10.48 3.20
N GLY A 67 16.37 -9.23 3.50
CA GLY A 67 17.72 -8.72 3.21
C GLY A 67 17.89 -8.13 1.80
N GLU A 68 16.89 -8.26 0.92
CA GLU A 68 16.94 -7.70 -0.43
C GLU A 68 16.24 -6.34 -0.50
N MET A 69 16.92 -5.35 -1.08
CA MET A 69 16.35 -4.03 -1.29
C MET A 69 15.36 -4.05 -2.47
N VAL A 70 14.07 -4.12 -2.17
CA VAL A 70 13.00 -4.15 -3.18
C VAL A 70 12.57 -2.75 -3.64
N MET A 71 12.80 -1.74 -2.81
CA MET A 71 12.58 -0.33 -3.13
C MET A 71 13.74 0.53 -2.62
N GLN A 72 14.26 1.41 -3.47
CA GLN A 72 15.28 2.38 -3.10
C GLN A 72 14.95 3.76 -3.66
N ASP A 73 15.07 4.81 -2.84
CA ASP A 73 14.74 6.19 -3.22
C ASP A 73 13.34 6.30 -3.84
N ARG A 74 12.38 5.55 -3.25
CA ARG A 74 11.00 5.41 -3.74
C ARG A 74 10.85 4.83 -5.15
N LYS A 75 11.88 4.16 -5.66
CA LYS A 75 11.85 3.43 -6.94
C LYS A 75 11.87 1.93 -6.67
N LEU A 76 10.91 1.22 -7.24
CA LEU A 76 10.81 -0.23 -7.16
C LEU A 76 11.84 -0.87 -8.09
N ALA A 77 12.59 -1.86 -7.60
CA ALA A 77 13.71 -2.43 -8.35
C ALA A 77 13.29 -3.14 -9.64
N ASN A 78 12.13 -3.79 -9.66
CA ASN A 78 11.72 -4.72 -10.72
C ASN A 78 10.29 -4.46 -11.25
N ILE A 79 9.79 -3.23 -11.16
CA ILE A 79 8.42 -2.88 -11.58
C ILE A 79 8.44 -1.73 -12.59
N ASP A 80 7.75 -1.95 -13.71
CA ASP A 80 7.35 -0.88 -14.64
C ASP A 80 5.97 -0.38 -14.21
N GLU A 81 5.95 0.72 -13.47
CA GLU A 81 4.73 1.28 -12.89
C GLU A 81 3.72 1.70 -13.96
N ALA A 82 4.18 2.23 -15.10
CA ALA A 82 3.31 2.65 -16.18
C ALA A 82 2.61 1.44 -16.82
N ARG A 83 3.35 0.35 -17.04
CA ARG A 83 2.78 -0.91 -17.52
C ARG A 83 1.80 -1.50 -16.51
N VAL A 84 2.14 -1.55 -15.23
CA VAL A 84 1.24 -2.08 -14.18
C VAL A 84 -0.06 -1.27 -14.11
N ALA A 85 0.01 0.06 -14.18
CA ALA A 85 -1.18 0.91 -14.19
C ALA A 85 -2.05 0.65 -15.43
N ALA A 86 -1.44 0.51 -16.61
CA ALA A 86 -2.15 0.18 -17.84
C ALA A 86 -2.80 -1.21 -17.78
N ASP A 87 -2.13 -2.19 -17.18
CA ASP A 87 -2.64 -3.56 -17.02
C ASP A 87 -3.83 -3.58 -16.05
N LEU A 88 -3.74 -2.84 -14.94
CA LEU A 88 -4.82 -2.70 -13.97
C LEU A 88 -6.05 -2.02 -14.57
N GLN A 89 -5.86 -0.96 -15.36
CA GLN A 89 -6.96 -0.29 -16.06
C GLN A 89 -7.70 -1.25 -17.00
N ARG A 90 -6.97 -2.02 -17.82
CA ARG A 90 -7.59 -3.01 -18.73
C ARG A 90 -8.33 -4.11 -17.97
N ALA A 91 -7.78 -4.58 -16.85
CA ALA A 91 -8.47 -5.56 -16.01
C ALA A 91 -9.77 -4.99 -15.40
N GLY A 92 -9.75 -3.72 -15.00
CA GLY A 92 -10.94 -3.00 -14.53
C GLY A 92 -12.01 -2.89 -15.61
N GLU A 93 -11.65 -2.48 -16.82
CA GLU A 93 -12.56 -2.39 -17.97
C GLU A 93 -13.19 -3.74 -18.30
N ASP A 94 -12.40 -4.81 -18.31
CA ASP A 94 -12.90 -6.17 -18.52
C ASP A 94 -13.89 -6.59 -17.42
N MET A 95 -13.55 -6.35 -16.15
CA MET A 95 -14.43 -6.63 -15.02
C MET A 95 -15.75 -5.86 -15.11
N TRP A 96 -15.70 -4.56 -15.41
CA TRP A 96 -16.90 -3.72 -15.53
C TRP A 96 -17.80 -4.16 -16.69
N SER A 97 -17.21 -4.62 -17.80
CA SER A 97 -17.97 -5.10 -18.96
C SER A 97 -18.79 -6.36 -18.67
N ARG A 98 -18.30 -7.22 -17.76
CA ARG A 98 -18.93 -8.49 -17.36
C ARG A 98 -19.80 -8.37 -16.11
N LEU A 99 -19.83 -7.19 -15.49
CA LEU A 99 -20.56 -6.97 -14.25
C LEU A 99 -22.06 -7.35 -14.34
N PRO A 100 -22.79 -7.06 -15.45
CA PRO A 100 -24.19 -7.45 -15.60
C PRO A 100 -24.45 -8.96 -15.46
N ASP A 101 -23.46 -9.81 -15.79
CA ASP A 101 -23.60 -11.28 -15.71
C ASP A 101 -23.67 -11.77 -14.25
N GLY A 102 -23.09 -11.01 -13.32
CA GLY A 102 -23.06 -11.31 -11.89
C GLY A 102 -24.02 -10.46 -11.04
N ASP A 103 -24.60 -9.38 -11.59
CA ASP A 103 -25.58 -8.56 -10.88
C ASP A 103 -26.97 -9.19 -10.94
N TRP A 104 -27.63 -9.31 -9.79
CA TRP A 104 -28.98 -9.87 -9.66
C TRP A 104 -30.07 -9.11 -10.44
N LYS A 105 -29.79 -7.87 -10.86
CA LYS A 105 -30.63 -7.02 -11.69
C LYS A 105 -30.04 -6.76 -13.07
N SER A 106 -28.91 -7.40 -13.40
CA SER A 106 -28.18 -7.21 -14.66
C SER A 106 -27.87 -5.74 -14.98
N ARG A 107 -27.60 -4.93 -13.96
CA ARG A 107 -27.23 -3.52 -14.10
C ARG A 107 -25.80 -3.36 -14.61
N SER A 108 -25.56 -2.30 -15.37
CA SER A 108 -24.22 -1.90 -15.80
C SER A 108 -23.42 -1.22 -14.67
N VAL A 109 -22.11 -1.06 -14.88
CA VAL A 109 -21.26 -0.29 -13.96
C VAL A 109 -21.74 1.15 -13.80
N ASP A 110 -22.25 1.78 -14.87
CA ASP A 110 -22.72 3.17 -14.85
C ASP A 110 -24.01 3.33 -14.04
N GLU A 111 -24.86 2.30 -13.99
CA GLU A 111 -26.07 2.30 -13.16
C GLU A 111 -25.75 2.07 -11.68
N LEU A 112 -24.70 1.31 -11.38
CA LEU A 112 -24.26 1.04 -10.00
C LEU A 112 -23.40 2.15 -9.42
N SER A 113 -22.56 2.76 -10.26
CA SER A 113 -21.55 3.74 -9.90
C SER A 113 -21.45 4.79 -11.00
N ALA A 114 -22.49 5.61 -11.12
CA ALA A 114 -22.52 6.69 -12.08
C ALA A 114 -21.34 7.66 -11.88
N ASN A 115 -20.80 8.17 -12.99
CA ASN A 115 -19.78 9.20 -12.95
C ASN A 115 -20.27 10.46 -12.22
N ALA A 116 -19.37 11.10 -11.47
CA ALA A 116 -19.68 12.33 -10.72
C ALA A 116 -20.14 13.48 -11.63
N TYR A 117 -19.65 13.49 -12.87
CA TYR A 117 -20.10 14.39 -13.92
C TYR A 117 -20.63 13.59 -15.09
N ARG A 118 -21.60 14.17 -15.80
CA ARG A 118 -22.02 13.64 -17.09
C ARG A 118 -20.87 13.78 -18.10
N PRO A 119 -20.79 12.90 -19.12
CA PRO A 119 -19.86 13.08 -20.22
C PRO A 119 -19.99 14.48 -20.82
N PHE A 120 -18.87 15.09 -21.19
CA PHE A 120 -18.86 16.41 -21.80
C PHE A 120 -19.47 16.33 -23.21
N GLU A 121 -20.62 16.95 -23.39
CA GLU A 121 -21.28 17.14 -24.68
C GLU A 121 -20.82 18.49 -25.25
N GLY A 122 -19.68 18.51 -25.95
CA GLY A 122 -19.19 19.56 -26.86
C GLY A 122 -19.60 21.03 -26.61
#